data_AF-A0A9W6XHC2-F1
#
_entry.id   AF-A0A9W6XHC2-F1
#
_cell.length_a   1.000
_cell.length_b   1.000
_cell.length_c   1.000
_cell.angle_alpha   90.00
_cell.angle_beta   90.00
_cell.angle_gamma   90.00
#
_symmetry.space_group_name_H-M   'P 1'
#
loop_
_entity.id
_entity.type
_entity.pdbx_description
1 polymer ?
#
loop_
_entity_poly.entity_id
_entity_poly.type
_entity_poly.pdbx_seq_one_letter_code
_entity_poly.pdbx_strand_id
1 'polypeptide(L)'
;MQLFAPLIVVFSLLSSGATAKSGEEAKTIDDLYADAVAEGGNLVLYHGGDTPTQQNGLHDAFVKRFPKINFTAIVDYSKYHDVRIDNQLETDTLVPDVVALQTLQDFTRWTKAGELLPYKPKGFSKIHNSLKEKNGAWMAYTIFTFGYIYNSSALEGVAAPATPADLVDPRWANKIASSYPHDDDAVLFLYTRYVDKYGWDWVAKLAQQNVSFNRGSNVAGELVSSGEKVIGVGTGGGGAPIEFVGGNGTEYLSWGQRVGILSKAKHPAAAKLFMNWAISEEAQKNVVFSSVRTDISTDKPWNIPEANMASFPVFMENRAKVEQWKQTFALYFGEVQGKPSPGSLGLHPGFKYHDVRIDNQLETDTLVPDITALQTVQNFPRWANAGDLLEYKTANFSKIYDSLRDENGAWFAYGVNSFSYIYDSSNLGGLDAPTSPADLVDPQYAGKIASSYPHDDDAVLFVYHLYVEQFGWDWVASMANQSISFNRGSQRLPSYS
;
A
#
# COMPACT_ATOMS: atom_id res chain seq x y z
N MET A 1 28.96 77.93 7.31
CA MET A 1 28.54 77.67 5.92
C MET A 1 29.13 76.32 5.53
N GLN A 2 28.30 75.27 5.55
CA GLN A 2 28.71 73.89 5.24
C GLN A 2 28.94 73.75 3.74
N LEU A 3 30.09 73.20 3.35
CA LEU A 3 30.29 72.59 2.03
C LEU A 3 31.02 71.25 2.27
N PHE A 4 30.27 70.17 2.04
CA PHE A 4 30.73 68.79 2.08
C PHE A 4 31.51 68.45 0.80
N ALA A 5 32.66 67.78 0.95
CA ALA A 5 33.37 67.13 -0.14
C ALA A 5 32.84 65.69 -0.32
N PRO A 6 32.66 65.18 -1.55
CA PRO A 6 32.38 63.77 -1.77
C PRO A 6 33.68 62.98 -2.00
N LEU A 7 33.86 61.92 -1.20
CA LEU A 7 34.86 60.90 -1.40
C LEU A 7 34.41 59.97 -2.54
N ILE A 8 35.23 59.84 -3.60
CA ILE A 8 35.01 58.87 -4.67
C ILE A 8 35.46 57.50 -4.17
N VAL A 9 34.52 56.57 -4.00
CA VAL A 9 34.80 55.14 -3.77
C VAL A 9 34.59 54.41 -5.10
N VAL A 10 35.67 53.89 -5.66
CA VAL A 10 35.64 53.00 -6.83
C VAL A 10 35.26 51.61 -6.34
N PHE A 11 34.04 51.17 -6.66
CA PHE A 11 33.62 49.78 -6.46
C PHE A 11 34.06 48.94 -7.67
N SER A 12 35.09 48.11 -7.46
CA SER A 12 35.47 47.04 -8.38
C SER A 12 34.37 45.98 -8.39
N LEU A 13 33.61 45.90 -9.48
CA LEU A 13 32.68 44.81 -9.75
C LEU A 13 33.48 43.52 -10.02
N LEU A 14 33.65 42.70 -8.99
CA LEU A 14 33.92 41.27 -9.15
C LEU A 14 32.59 40.59 -9.53
N SER A 15 32.39 40.39 -10.83
CA SER A 15 31.35 39.49 -11.33
C SER A 15 31.73 38.04 -11.01
N SER A 16 31.46 37.61 -9.77
CA SER A 16 31.39 36.18 -9.48
C SER A 16 30.13 35.64 -10.15
N GLY A 17 30.30 34.95 -11.28
CA GLY A 17 29.25 34.12 -11.87
C GLY A 17 28.89 33.02 -10.88
N ALA A 18 27.93 33.29 -10.00
CA ALA A 18 27.26 32.27 -9.23
C ALA A 18 26.38 31.49 -10.21
N THR A 19 26.92 30.40 -10.77
CA THR A 19 26.09 29.30 -11.24
C THR A 19 25.17 28.92 -10.09
N ALA A 20 23.87 29.21 -10.22
CA ALA A 20 22.88 28.75 -9.26
C ALA A 20 23.03 27.23 -9.13
N LYS A 21 23.53 26.75 -7.99
CA LYS A 21 23.39 25.34 -7.61
C LYS A 21 21.91 25.02 -7.79
N SER A 22 21.58 23.96 -8.53
CA SER A 22 20.22 23.56 -8.91
C SER A 22 19.24 23.36 -7.73
N GLY A 23 19.70 23.50 -6.49
CA GLY A 23 18.96 23.20 -5.27
C GLY A 23 18.77 21.71 -5.04
N GLU A 24 19.43 20.87 -5.85
CA GLU A 24 19.38 19.41 -5.73
C GLU A 24 20.30 18.89 -4.64
N GLU A 25 19.97 17.71 -4.14
CA GLU A 25 20.79 16.94 -3.22
C GLU A 25 22.23 16.75 -3.76
N ALA A 26 23.20 17.05 -2.91
CA ALA A 26 24.62 16.93 -3.22
C ALA A 26 25.22 15.64 -2.64
N LYS A 27 24.63 15.09 -1.58
CA LYS A 27 25.07 13.85 -0.94
C LYS A 27 25.07 12.68 -1.93
N THR A 28 26.00 11.76 -1.74
CA THR A 28 25.97 10.48 -2.47
C THR A 28 24.86 9.59 -1.91
N ILE A 29 24.48 8.55 -2.65
CA ILE A 29 23.48 7.60 -2.16
C ILE A 29 23.95 6.85 -0.91
N ASP A 30 25.27 6.65 -0.76
CA ASP A 30 25.85 5.98 0.41
C ASP A 30 25.90 6.92 1.63
N ASP A 31 26.11 8.23 1.43
CA ASP A 31 25.98 9.23 2.51
C ASP A 31 24.54 9.29 3.03
N LEU A 32 23.55 9.33 2.12
CA LEU A 32 22.13 9.32 2.49
C LEU A 32 21.75 8.03 3.21
N TYR A 33 22.34 6.91 2.81
CA TYR A 33 22.13 5.63 3.50
C TYR A 33 22.72 5.65 4.90
N ALA A 34 23.92 6.20 5.08
CA ALA A 34 24.51 6.37 6.41
C ALA A 34 23.64 7.27 7.32
N ASP A 35 23.12 8.38 6.79
CA ASP A 35 22.20 9.25 7.53
C ASP A 35 20.91 8.52 7.93
N ALA A 36 20.30 7.78 7.01
CA ALA A 36 19.06 7.03 7.26
C ALA A 36 19.27 5.93 8.33
N VAL A 37 20.44 5.29 8.34
CA VAL A 37 20.79 4.32 9.39
C VAL A 37 21.01 5.01 10.74
N ALA A 38 21.65 6.17 10.76
CA ALA A 38 21.85 6.95 11.97
C ALA A 38 20.53 7.50 12.56
N GLU A 39 19.51 7.70 11.72
CA GLU A 39 18.14 8.08 12.10
C GLU A 39 17.31 6.91 12.69
N GLY A 40 17.88 5.69 12.72
CA GLY A 40 17.21 4.49 13.25
C GLY A 40 16.73 3.53 12.16
N GLY A 41 16.93 3.85 10.89
CA GLY A 41 16.76 2.92 9.78
C GLY A 41 15.33 2.48 9.50
N ASN A 42 14.31 3.26 9.86
CA ASN A 42 12.91 2.95 9.54
C ASN A 42 12.42 3.79 8.37
N LEU A 43 11.58 3.21 7.51
CA LEU A 43 10.92 3.92 6.43
C LEU A 43 9.53 3.34 6.21
N VAL A 44 8.51 4.18 6.26
CA VAL A 44 7.13 3.78 5.93
C VAL A 44 6.65 4.51 4.67
N LEU A 45 6.25 3.73 3.67
CA LEU A 45 5.64 4.21 2.42
C LEU A 45 4.17 3.80 2.36
N TYR A 46 3.28 4.76 2.18
CA TYR A 46 1.93 4.53 1.71
C TYR A 46 1.89 4.62 0.18
N HIS A 47 1.50 3.55 -0.49
CA HIS A 47 1.51 3.45 -1.94
C HIS A 47 0.13 3.10 -2.48
N GLY A 48 -0.29 3.82 -3.51
CA GLY A 48 -1.53 3.59 -4.22
C GLY A 48 -1.48 2.35 -5.11
N GLY A 49 -2.31 1.35 -4.83
CA GLY A 49 -2.39 0.13 -5.63
C GLY A 49 -3.58 -0.75 -5.27
N ASP A 50 -3.68 -1.90 -5.95
CA ASP A 50 -4.84 -2.79 -5.90
C ASP A 50 -4.65 -4.01 -5.01
N THR A 51 -3.42 -4.49 -4.81
CA THR A 51 -3.15 -5.69 -4.01
C THR A 51 -2.03 -5.43 -3.00
N PRO A 52 -2.04 -6.09 -1.82
CA PRO A 52 -1.00 -5.88 -0.81
C PRO A 52 0.42 -6.13 -1.31
N THR A 53 0.57 -6.97 -2.35
CA THR A 53 1.85 -7.41 -2.90
C THR A 53 2.30 -6.65 -4.16
N GLN A 54 1.50 -5.70 -4.66
CA GLN A 54 1.76 -5.03 -5.94
C GLN A 54 3.10 -4.29 -5.97
N GLN A 55 3.61 -3.88 -4.80
CA GLN A 55 4.90 -3.18 -4.65
C GLN A 55 6.04 -4.05 -4.12
N ASN A 56 5.89 -5.38 -4.09
CA ASN A 56 6.96 -6.29 -3.63
C ASN A 56 8.25 -6.11 -4.43
N GLY A 57 8.18 -5.94 -5.75
CA GLY A 57 9.37 -5.72 -6.57
C GLY A 57 10.13 -4.42 -6.21
N LEU A 58 9.40 -3.34 -5.91
CA LEU A 58 9.98 -2.08 -5.44
C LEU A 58 10.60 -2.26 -4.05
N HIS A 59 9.86 -2.90 -3.14
CA HIS A 59 10.29 -3.20 -1.78
C HIS A 59 11.58 -4.03 -1.76
N ASP A 60 11.60 -5.15 -2.46
CA ASP A 60 12.70 -6.11 -2.45
C ASP A 60 13.96 -5.50 -3.06
N ALA A 61 13.82 -4.72 -4.14
CA ALA A 61 14.94 -4.01 -4.73
C ALA A 61 15.54 -2.96 -3.77
N PHE A 62 14.70 -2.23 -3.03
CA PHE A 62 15.16 -1.25 -2.05
C PHE A 62 15.86 -1.90 -0.86
N VAL A 63 15.24 -2.91 -0.23
CA VAL A 63 15.82 -3.62 0.92
C VAL A 63 17.10 -4.35 0.53
N LYS A 64 17.17 -4.91 -0.69
CA LYS A 64 18.41 -5.49 -1.22
C LYS A 64 19.52 -4.45 -1.34
N ARG A 65 19.21 -3.22 -1.77
CA ARG A 65 20.20 -2.14 -1.92
C ARG A 65 20.60 -1.52 -0.58
N PHE A 66 19.68 -1.48 0.40
CA PHE A 66 19.85 -0.84 1.71
C PHE A 66 19.40 -1.78 2.85
N PRO A 67 20.14 -2.87 3.13
CA PRO A 67 19.69 -3.94 4.02
C PRO A 67 19.55 -3.55 5.50
N LYS A 68 20.04 -2.37 5.91
CA LYS A 68 19.85 -1.83 7.27
C LYS A 68 18.62 -0.93 7.40
N ILE A 69 17.87 -0.71 6.32
CA ILE A 69 16.61 0.01 6.37
C ILE A 69 15.47 -0.99 6.49
N ASN A 70 14.75 -0.92 7.61
CA ASN A 70 13.46 -1.54 7.83
C ASN A 70 12.41 -0.79 7.00
N PHE A 71 12.27 -1.20 5.74
CA PHE A 71 11.31 -0.62 4.80
C PHE A 71 9.95 -1.30 4.91
N THR A 72 8.90 -0.53 5.20
CA THR A 72 7.52 -0.98 5.18
C THR A 72 6.77 -0.27 4.06
N ALA A 73 6.37 -1.02 3.02
CA ALA A 73 5.49 -0.53 1.97
C ALA A 73 4.07 -1.06 2.19
N ILE A 74 3.09 -0.16 2.24
CA ILE A 74 1.69 -0.50 2.45
C ILE A 74 0.91 -0.06 1.23
N VAL A 75 0.18 -1.02 0.66
CA VAL A 75 -0.62 -0.79 -0.54
C VAL A 75 -2.09 -0.75 -0.18
N ASP A 76 -2.75 0.34 -0.58
CA ASP A 76 -4.21 0.52 -0.56
C ASP A 76 -4.62 1.34 -1.78
N TYR A 77 -5.92 1.42 -2.04
CA TYR A 77 -6.41 2.35 -3.06
C TYR A 77 -6.03 3.78 -2.70
N SER A 78 -5.62 4.56 -3.71
CA SER A 78 -5.20 5.95 -3.49
C SER A 78 -6.29 6.81 -2.84
N LYS A 79 -7.56 6.58 -3.21
CA LYS A 79 -8.75 7.23 -2.64
C LYS A 79 -9.04 6.90 -1.17
N TYR A 80 -8.33 5.93 -0.59
CA TYR A 80 -8.38 5.65 0.84
C TYR A 80 -7.10 6.13 1.53
N HIS A 81 -5.94 6.02 0.87
CA HIS A 81 -4.70 6.59 1.41
C HIS A 81 -4.74 8.11 1.52
N ASP A 82 -5.34 8.84 0.59
CA ASP A 82 -5.46 10.30 0.62
C ASP A 82 -6.21 10.80 1.87
N VAL A 83 -7.44 10.34 2.08
CA VAL A 83 -8.29 10.73 3.21
C VAL A 83 -7.78 10.14 4.53
N ARG A 84 -7.07 9.01 4.49
CA ARG A 84 -6.37 8.47 5.65
C ARG A 84 -5.23 9.39 6.08
N ILE A 85 -4.43 9.88 5.13
CA ILE A 85 -3.35 10.84 5.42
C ILE A 85 -3.94 12.15 5.93
N ASP A 86 -5.00 12.65 5.30
CA ASP A 86 -5.69 13.87 5.77
C ASP A 86 -6.16 13.70 7.23
N ASN A 87 -6.83 12.60 7.55
CA ASN A 87 -7.28 12.32 8.91
C ASN A 87 -6.11 12.15 9.90
N GLN A 88 -5.03 11.50 9.49
CA GLN A 88 -3.84 11.34 10.32
C GLN A 88 -3.11 12.67 10.57
N LEU A 89 -3.06 13.57 9.59
CA LEU A 89 -2.48 14.90 9.74
C LEU A 89 -3.31 15.77 10.68
N GLU A 90 -4.64 15.72 10.55
CA GLU A 90 -5.60 16.44 11.39
C GLU A 90 -5.56 15.97 12.85
N THR A 91 -5.39 14.67 13.07
CA THR A 91 -5.37 14.06 14.41
C THR A 91 -3.97 13.90 15.01
N ASP A 92 -2.94 14.39 14.32
CA ASP A 92 -1.53 14.26 14.72
C ASP A 92 -1.07 12.81 14.95
N THR A 93 -1.58 11.89 14.14
CA THR A 93 -1.31 10.44 14.18
C THR A 93 -0.64 9.93 12.91
N LEU A 94 0.10 10.80 12.20
CA LEU A 94 0.76 10.46 10.94
C LEU A 94 1.70 9.26 11.07
N VAL A 95 1.46 8.26 10.21
CA VAL A 95 2.23 7.02 10.13
C VAL A 95 3.29 7.03 9.02
N PRO A 96 2.95 7.30 7.74
CA PRO A 96 3.92 7.19 6.65
C PRO A 96 4.91 8.37 6.63
N ASP A 97 6.13 8.09 6.17
CA ASP A 97 7.14 9.11 5.85
C ASP A 97 6.99 9.61 4.40
N VAL A 98 6.66 8.68 3.51
CA VAL A 98 6.52 8.90 2.06
C VAL A 98 5.14 8.45 1.62
N VAL A 99 4.56 9.19 0.68
CA VAL A 99 3.29 8.85 0.03
C VAL A 99 3.47 8.81 -1.48
N ALA A 100 2.93 7.80 -2.16
CA ALA A 100 2.96 7.67 -3.62
C ALA A 100 1.59 7.26 -4.21
N LEU A 101 0.83 8.19 -4.80
CA LEU A 101 -0.57 7.96 -5.19
C LEU A 101 -0.88 8.39 -6.64
N GLN A 102 -1.96 7.82 -7.19
CA GLN A 102 -2.54 8.24 -8.47
C GLN A 102 -3.57 9.37 -8.33
N THR A 103 -3.99 9.72 -7.12
CA THR A 103 -4.88 10.87 -6.85
C THR A 103 -4.09 12.19 -6.92
N LEU A 104 -3.75 12.57 -8.16
CA LEU A 104 -2.76 13.61 -8.44
C LEU A 104 -3.08 14.95 -7.76
N GLN A 105 -4.35 15.32 -7.68
CA GLN A 105 -4.83 16.57 -7.09
C GLN A 105 -4.45 16.72 -5.61
N ASP A 106 -4.29 15.63 -4.86
CA ASP A 106 -3.94 15.69 -3.43
C ASP A 106 -2.56 16.28 -3.23
N PHE A 107 -1.61 15.95 -4.10
CA PHE A 107 -0.28 16.56 -4.06
C PHE A 107 -0.32 18.07 -4.32
N THR A 108 -1.24 18.56 -5.16
CA THR A 108 -1.45 20.00 -5.36
C THR A 108 -2.00 20.65 -4.08
N ARG A 109 -2.96 20.00 -3.43
CA ARG A 109 -3.58 20.45 -2.17
C ARG A 109 -2.58 20.44 -1.01
N TRP A 110 -1.91 19.31 -0.77
CA TRP A 110 -0.88 19.14 0.27
C TRP A 110 0.30 20.11 0.07
N THR A 111 0.71 20.38 -1.17
CA THR A 111 1.74 21.41 -1.44
C THR A 111 1.28 22.80 -0.97
N LYS A 112 0.03 23.19 -1.26
CA LYS A 112 -0.52 24.49 -0.83
C LYS A 112 -0.68 24.58 0.68
N ALA A 113 -1.01 23.46 1.34
CA ALA A 113 -1.15 23.37 2.78
C ALA A 113 0.19 23.27 3.53
N GLY A 114 1.31 23.09 2.83
CA GLY A 114 2.62 22.89 3.46
C GLY A 114 2.79 21.51 4.09
N GLU A 115 1.97 20.53 3.67
CA GLU A 115 1.92 19.19 4.25
C GLU A 115 2.95 18.24 3.61
N LEU A 116 3.66 18.69 2.58
CA LEU A 116 4.80 17.99 1.97
C LEU A 116 6.11 18.73 2.27
N LEU A 117 7.16 17.98 2.57
CA LEU A 117 8.52 18.49 2.68
C LEU A 117 9.10 18.73 1.27
N PRO A 118 9.40 19.98 0.86
CA PRO A 118 10.03 20.23 -0.43
C PRO A 118 11.45 19.65 -0.46
N TYR A 119 11.69 18.73 -1.38
CA TYR A 119 12.98 18.06 -1.53
C TYR A 119 13.28 17.73 -2.99
N LYS A 120 14.47 18.14 -3.44
CA LYS A 120 14.96 17.88 -4.81
C LYS A 120 16.05 16.81 -4.74
N PRO A 121 15.73 15.52 -4.94
CA PRO A 121 16.75 14.47 -4.98
C PRO A 121 17.76 14.70 -6.12
N LYS A 122 18.91 14.05 -6.03
CA LYS A 122 19.95 14.13 -7.05
C LYS A 122 19.43 13.61 -8.38
N GLY A 123 19.47 14.44 -9.42
CA GLY A 123 18.90 14.12 -10.73
C GLY A 123 17.45 14.60 -10.91
N PHE A 124 16.90 15.39 -9.98
CA PHE A 124 15.57 15.99 -10.10
C PHE A 124 15.38 16.79 -11.39
N SER A 125 16.42 17.48 -11.87
CA SER A 125 16.41 18.18 -13.17
C SER A 125 16.19 17.26 -14.37
N LYS A 126 16.51 15.96 -14.27
CA LYS A 126 16.33 14.98 -15.34
C LYS A 126 14.89 14.49 -15.48
N ILE A 127 14.06 14.63 -14.45
CA ILE A 127 12.63 14.33 -14.51
C ILE A 127 11.95 15.32 -15.45
N HIS A 128 11.05 14.85 -16.31
CA HIS A 128 10.28 15.72 -17.20
C HIS A 128 9.51 16.80 -16.42
N ASN A 129 9.43 18.03 -16.94
CA ASN A 129 8.86 19.16 -16.18
C ASN A 129 7.37 19.00 -15.84
N SER A 130 6.59 18.27 -16.64
CA SER A 130 5.19 17.96 -16.31
C SER A 130 5.03 16.95 -15.18
N LEU A 131 6.12 16.29 -14.79
CA LEU A 131 6.16 15.19 -13.82
C LEU A 131 6.82 15.61 -12.50
N LYS A 132 6.96 16.91 -12.22
CA LYS A 132 7.50 17.40 -10.95
C LYS A 132 6.95 18.76 -10.58
N GLU A 133 6.92 19.02 -9.28
CA GLU A 133 6.65 20.35 -8.75
C GLU A 133 7.92 21.20 -8.79
N LYS A 134 7.82 22.51 -9.05
CA LYS A 134 8.98 23.38 -9.28
C LYS A 134 9.94 23.45 -8.08
N ASN A 135 9.41 23.42 -6.87
CA ASN A 135 10.15 23.53 -5.62
C ASN A 135 10.49 22.17 -5.00
N GLY A 136 10.02 21.07 -5.58
CA GLY A 136 10.30 19.71 -5.12
C GLY A 136 9.34 19.22 -4.05
N ALA A 137 8.15 19.81 -3.89
CA ALA A 137 7.14 19.27 -2.99
C ALA A 137 6.72 17.85 -3.37
N TRP A 138 6.71 17.55 -4.67
CA TRP A 138 6.49 16.21 -5.20
C TRP A 138 7.20 16.01 -6.54
N MET A 139 7.40 14.75 -6.91
CA MET A 139 7.81 14.31 -8.25
C MET A 139 7.06 13.05 -8.63
N ALA A 140 6.99 12.69 -9.91
CA ALA A 140 6.68 11.32 -10.28
C ALA A 140 7.96 10.49 -10.24
N TYR A 141 7.85 9.21 -9.87
CA TYR A 141 9.01 8.28 -9.92
C TYR A 141 8.82 7.14 -10.94
N THR A 142 7.59 6.83 -11.33
CA THR A 142 7.29 5.86 -12.40
C THR A 142 6.11 6.36 -13.23
N ILE A 143 6.02 5.93 -14.49
CA ILE A 143 4.83 6.09 -15.31
C ILE A 143 4.04 4.79 -15.33
N PHE A 144 2.74 4.89 -15.06
CA PHE A 144 1.77 3.82 -15.27
C PHE A 144 0.95 4.10 -16.52
N THR A 145 0.40 3.04 -17.10
CA THR A 145 -0.40 3.12 -18.32
C THR A 145 -1.59 2.17 -18.24
N PHE A 146 -2.78 2.67 -18.58
CA PHE A 146 -4.00 1.91 -18.78
C PHE A 146 -4.54 2.09 -20.20
N GLY A 147 -5.04 1.00 -20.76
CA GLY A 147 -5.72 0.95 -22.04
C GLY A 147 -6.69 -0.23 -22.02
N TYR A 148 -6.76 -0.96 -23.13
CA TYR A 148 -7.27 -2.32 -23.08
C TYR A 148 -6.22 -3.29 -23.61
N ILE A 149 -6.31 -4.53 -23.14
CA ILE A 149 -5.47 -5.64 -23.55
C ILE A 149 -6.33 -6.74 -24.16
N TYR A 150 -5.74 -7.61 -24.97
CA TYR A 150 -6.38 -8.85 -25.39
C TYR A 150 -5.39 -10.01 -25.41
N ASN A 151 -5.90 -11.23 -25.21
CA ASN A 151 -5.12 -12.44 -25.38
C ASN A 151 -5.19 -12.92 -26.85
N SER A 152 -4.10 -12.75 -27.58
CA SER A 152 -4.00 -13.09 -29.02
C SER A 152 -4.20 -14.59 -29.27
N SER A 153 -3.85 -15.45 -28.31
CA SER A 153 -4.04 -16.91 -28.42
C SER A 153 -5.49 -17.35 -28.23
N ALA A 154 -6.33 -16.50 -27.64
CA ALA A 154 -7.73 -16.76 -27.33
C ALA A 154 -8.72 -16.21 -28.39
N LEU A 155 -8.22 -15.76 -29.55
CA LEU A 155 -9.03 -15.14 -30.59
C LEU A 155 -9.79 -16.15 -31.48
N GLU A 156 -9.44 -17.43 -31.46
CA GLU A 156 -10.14 -18.51 -32.18
C GLU A 156 -10.36 -18.21 -33.69
N GLY A 157 -9.41 -17.54 -34.33
CA GLY A 157 -9.48 -17.17 -35.75
C GLY A 157 -10.29 -15.89 -36.06
N VAL A 158 -10.79 -15.20 -35.03
CA VAL A 158 -11.45 -13.90 -35.14
C VAL A 158 -10.40 -12.78 -35.10
N ALA A 159 -10.62 -11.71 -35.87
CA ALA A 159 -9.79 -10.51 -35.78
C ALA A 159 -9.89 -9.88 -34.38
N ALA A 160 -8.75 -9.47 -33.82
CA ALA A 160 -8.69 -8.73 -32.56
C ALA A 160 -9.44 -7.38 -32.66
N PRO A 161 -10.02 -6.87 -31.56
CA PRO A 161 -10.55 -5.51 -31.54
C PRO A 161 -9.40 -4.52 -31.72
N ALA A 162 -9.48 -3.65 -32.72
CA ALA A 162 -8.44 -2.69 -33.06
C ALA A 162 -8.64 -1.34 -32.36
N THR A 163 -9.89 -1.02 -32.05
CA THR A 163 -10.27 0.21 -31.35
C THR A 163 -11.33 -0.08 -30.27
N PRO A 164 -11.54 0.85 -29.31
CA PRO A 164 -12.62 0.69 -28.34
C PRO A 164 -14.00 0.58 -28.98
N ALA A 165 -14.21 1.10 -30.20
CA ALA A 165 -15.47 0.92 -30.94
C ALA A 165 -15.79 -0.55 -31.24
N ASP A 166 -14.78 -1.41 -31.36
CA ASP A 166 -14.96 -2.83 -31.65
C ASP A 166 -15.40 -3.62 -30.42
N LEU A 167 -15.18 -3.09 -29.20
CA LEU A 167 -15.49 -3.75 -27.92
C LEU A 167 -16.99 -4.00 -27.71
N VAL A 168 -17.84 -3.31 -28.48
CA VAL A 168 -19.30 -3.46 -28.40
C VAL A 168 -19.87 -4.36 -29.49
N ASP A 169 -19.03 -4.99 -30.32
CA ASP A 169 -19.46 -6.05 -31.22
C ASP A 169 -19.97 -7.25 -30.39
N PRO A 170 -21.19 -7.77 -30.64
CA PRO A 170 -21.77 -8.88 -29.88
C PRO A 170 -20.89 -10.15 -29.80
N ARG A 171 -19.90 -10.32 -30.68
CA ARG A 171 -18.94 -11.43 -30.60
C ARG A 171 -18.10 -11.42 -29.31
N TRP A 172 -17.97 -10.27 -28.65
CA TRP A 172 -17.24 -10.10 -27.40
C TRP A 172 -18.11 -10.26 -26.16
N ALA A 173 -19.40 -10.56 -26.31
CA ALA A 173 -20.30 -10.79 -25.20
C ALA A 173 -19.76 -11.90 -24.28
N ASN A 174 -19.74 -11.66 -22.98
CA ASN A 174 -19.17 -12.49 -21.91
C ASN A 174 -17.64 -12.65 -21.93
N LYS A 175 -16.92 -12.03 -22.89
CA LYS A 175 -15.46 -12.19 -23.07
C LYS A 175 -14.62 -11.04 -22.51
N ILE A 176 -15.27 -10.01 -21.97
CA ILE A 176 -14.61 -8.80 -21.47
C ILE A 176 -14.59 -8.79 -19.94
N ALA A 177 -13.44 -8.46 -19.36
CA ALA A 177 -13.32 -8.00 -17.98
C ALA A 177 -12.87 -6.55 -17.92
N SER A 178 -13.28 -5.86 -16.86
CA SER A 178 -12.81 -4.51 -16.56
C SER A 178 -12.91 -4.26 -15.08
N SER A 179 -12.17 -3.28 -14.59
CA SER A 179 -12.45 -2.72 -13.27
C SER A 179 -13.62 -1.76 -13.37
N TYR A 180 -14.40 -1.62 -12.30
CA TYR A 180 -15.48 -0.63 -12.28
C TYR A 180 -14.91 0.77 -12.55
N PRO A 181 -15.33 1.47 -13.63
CA PRO A 181 -14.82 2.81 -13.91
C PRO A 181 -15.19 3.79 -12.81
N HIS A 182 -16.29 3.58 -12.07
CA HIS A 182 -16.65 4.41 -10.92
C HIS A 182 -16.03 3.98 -9.58
N ASP A 183 -15.18 2.96 -9.56
CA ASP A 183 -14.37 2.60 -8.38
C ASP A 183 -12.94 3.18 -8.45
N ASP A 184 -12.36 3.34 -9.66
CA ASP A 184 -11.00 3.86 -9.89
C ASP A 184 -11.01 5.05 -10.87
N ASP A 185 -10.45 6.20 -10.48
CA ASP A 185 -10.50 7.44 -11.28
C ASP A 185 -9.63 7.43 -12.54
N ALA A 186 -8.56 6.62 -12.59
CA ALA A 186 -7.75 6.44 -13.79
C ALA A 186 -8.50 5.59 -14.82
N VAL A 187 -9.18 4.53 -14.36
CA VAL A 187 -10.09 3.75 -15.20
C VAL A 187 -11.28 4.62 -15.64
N LEU A 188 -11.87 5.41 -14.74
CA LEU A 188 -12.93 6.36 -15.05
C LEU A 188 -12.52 7.27 -16.20
N PHE A 189 -11.36 7.90 -16.07
CA PHE A 189 -10.85 8.85 -17.04
C PHE A 189 -10.71 8.20 -18.42
N LEU A 190 -10.15 6.99 -18.50
CA LEU A 190 -10.05 6.24 -19.74
C LEU A 190 -11.43 6.05 -20.39
N TYR A 191 -12.43 5.63 -19.62
CA TYR A 191 -13.80 5.49 -20.10
C TYR A 191 -14.38 6.82 -20.56
N THR A 192 -14.08 7.95 -19.90
CA THR A 192 -14.53 9.27 -20.40
C THR A 192 -13.96 9.59 -21.78
N ARG A 193 -12.71 9.20 -22.09
CA ARG A 193 -12.12 9.37 -23.42
C ARG A 193 -12.86 8.57 -24.48
N TYR A 194 -13.28 7.35 -24.14
CA TYR A 194 -14.10 6.52 -25.02
C TYR A 194 -15.48 7.14 -25.23
N VAL A 195 -16.11 7.68 -24.18
CA VAL A 195 -17.40 8.38 -24.31
C VAL A 195 -17.28 9.65 -25.14
N ASP A 196 -16.24 10.46 -24.94
CA ASP A 196 -16.04 11.68 -25.72
C ASP A 196 -15.89 11.38 -27.22
N LYS A 197 -15.31 10.21 -27.56
CA LYS A 197 -15.09 9.78 -28.95
C LYS A 197 -16.29 9.06 -29.58
N TYR A 198 -16.97 8.20 -28.83
CA TYR A 198 -18.00 7.28 -29.36
C TYR A 198 -19.41 7.55 -28.83
N GLY A 199 -19.57 8.46 -27.87
CA GLY A 199 -20.83 8.83 -27.25
C GLY A 199 -21.35 7.82 -26.23
N TRP A 200 -22.41 8.20 -25.52
CA TRP A 200 -23.06 7.35 -24.50
C TRP A 200 -23.72 6.09 -25.08
N ASP A 201 -24.04 6.07 -26.38
CA ASP A 201 -24.52 4.87 -27.07
C ASP A 201 -23.51 3.71 -27.01
N TRP A 202 -22.20 4.04 -27.06
CA TRP A 202 -21.15 3.05 -26.87
C TRP A 202 -21.20 2.42 -25.47
N VAL A 203 -21.40 3.21 -24.41
CA VAL A 203 -21.54 2.70 -23.03
C VAL A 203 -22.77 1.82 -22.90
N ALA A 204 -23.89 2.24 -23.49
CA ALA A 204 -25.13 1.47 -23.49
C ALA A 204 -24.95 0.10 -24.16
N LYS A 205 -24.22 0.03 -25.27
CA LYS A 205 -23.90 -1.23 -25.95
C LYS A 205 -22.85 -2.06 -25.20
N LEU A 206 -21.89 -1.42 -24.54
CA LEU A 206 -20.92 -2.13 -23.70
C LEU A 206 -21.61 -2.80 -22.51
N ALA A 207 -22.58 -2.14 -21.90
CA ALA A 207 -23.39 -2.71 -20.81
C ALA A 207 -24.14 -3.99 -21.25
N GLN A 208 -24.45 -4.13 -22.54
CA GLN A 208 -25.10 -5.33 -23.10
C GLN A 208 -24.11 -6.49 -23.33
N GLN A 209 -22.80 -6.27 -23.22
CA GLN A 209 -21.78 -7.32 -23.42
C GLN A 209 -21.63 -8.26 -22.23
N ASN A 210 -22.36 -8.06 -21.12
CA ASN A 210 -22.17 -8.80 -19.86
C ASN A 210 -20.68 -8.80 -19.41
N VAL A 211 -20.11 -7.60 -19.32
CA VAL A 211 -18.73 -7.37 -18.87
C VAL A 211 -18.58 -7.84 -17.43
N SER A 212 -17.49 -8.56 -17.13
CA SER A 212 -17.12 -8.89 -15.75
C SER A 212 -16.44 -7.68 -15.10
N PHE A 213 -17.24 -6.86 -14.41
CA PHE A 213 -16.75 -5.74 -13.64
C PHE A 213 -16.30 -6.16 -12.23
N ASN A 214 -15.07 -5.80 -11.88
CA ASN A 214 -14.44 -6.15 -10.60
C ASN A 214 -13.83 -4.91 -9.93
N ARG A 215 -13.57 -4.98 -8.62
CA ARG A 215 -12.72 -3.99 -7.95
C ARG A 215 -11.24 -4.35 -8.18
N GLY A 216 -10.39 -3.33 -8.25
CA GLY A 216 -8.96 -3.48 -8.51
C GLY A 216 -8.61 -3.55 -10.00
N SER A 217 -7.68 -2.71 -10.46
CA SER A 217 -7.22 -2.63 -11.87
C SER A 217 -6.49 -3.88 -12.36
N ASN A 218 -5.90 -4.65 -11.45
CA ASN A 218 -5.18 -5.89 -11.71
C ASN A 218 -6.10 -7.03 -12.20
N VAL A 219 -7.34 -7.11 -11.70
CA VAL A 219 -8.21 -8.28 -11.89
C VAL A 219 -8.53 -8.52 -13.38
N ALA A 220 -8.74 -7.46 -14.15
CA ALA A 220 -8.98 -7.60 -15.59
C ALA A 220 -7.76 -8.23 -16.31
N GLY A 221 -6.54 -7.84 -15.92
CA GLY A 221 -5.30 -8.42 -16.44
C GLY A 221 -5.14 -9.89 -16.06
N GLU A 222 -5.47 -10.24 -14.82
CA GLU A 222 -5.41 -11.61 -14.31
C GLU A 222 -6.38 -12.54 -15.03
N LEU A 223 -7.63 -12.10 -15.21
CA LEU A 223 -8.66 -12.88 -15.92
C LEU A 223 -8.32 -13.10 -17.40
N VAL A 224 -7.64 -12.13 -18.03
CA VAL A 224 -7.15 -12.28 -19.41
C VAL A 224 -5.95 -13.22 -19.47
N SER A 225 -5.04 -13.12 -18.50
CA SER A 225 -3.83 -13.94 -18.41
C SER A 225 -4.15 -15.40 -18.10
N SER A 226 -5.19 -15.66 -17.29
CA SER A 226 -5.67 -17.00 -16.99
C SER A 226 -6.46 -17.65 -18.14
N GLY A 227 -6.87 -16.85 -19.13
CA GLY A 227 -7.72 -17.28 -20.24
C GLY A 227 -9.22 -17.33 -19.92
N GLU A 228 -9.63 -16.90 -18.72
CA GLU A 228 -11.06 -16.81 -18.36
C GLU A 228 -11.78 -15.72 -19.18
N LYS A 229 -11.06 -14.66 -19.55
CA LYS A 229 -11.52 -13.58 -20.41
C LYS A 229 -10.56 -13.37 -21.57
N VAL A 230 -11.08 -12.82 -22.67
CA VAL A 230 -10.28 -12.55 -23.87
C VAL A 230 -9.74 -11.12 -23.85
N ILE A 231 -10.53 -10.18 -23.32
CA ILE A 231 -10.24 -8.75 -23.34
C ILE A 231 -10.31 -8.19 -21.92
N GLY A 232 -9.34 -7.34 -21.57
CA GLY A 232 -9.29 -6.60 -20.32
C GLY A 232 -9.28 -5.10 -20.59
N VAL A 233 -10.21 -4.34 -20.03
CA VAL A 233 -10.30 -2.87 -20.22
C VAL A 233 -9.99 -2.15 -18.92
N GLY A 234 -9.28 -1.02 -18.99
CA GLY A 234 -8.91 -0.26 -17.78
C GLY A 234 -7.79 -0.94 -17.01
N THR A 235 -6.89 -1.61 -17.71
CA THR A 235 -5.73 -2.30 -17.14
C THR A 235 -4.50 -2.04 -18.01
N GLY A 236 -3.33 -2.39 -17.47
CA GLY A 236 -2.04 -2.20 -18.13
C GLY A 236 -1.32 -3.52 -18.38
N GLY A 237 -0.09 -3.42 -18.89
CA GLY A 237 0.76 -4.58 -19.16
C GLY A 237 0.59 -5.15 -20.56
N GLY A 238 1.36 -6.21 -20.83
CA GLY A 238 1.44 -6.87 -22.12
C GLY A 238 2.60 -7.86 -22.13
N GLY A 239 2.82 -8.50 -23.28
CA GLY A 239 3.80 -9.56 -23.45
C GLY A 239 3.11 -10.82 -23.96
N ALA A 240 3.65 -11.41 -25.02
CA ALA A 240 3.01 -12.51 -25.73
C ALA A 240 2.54 -13.62 -24.75
N PRO A 241 1.26 -14.05 -24.83
CA PRO A 241 0.29 -13.75 -25.88
C PRO A 241 -0.60 -12.50 -25.63
N ILE A 242 -0.38 -11.74 -24.56
CA ILE A 242 -1.19 -10.58 -24.19
C ILE A 242 -0.70 -9.32 -24.91
N GLU A 243 -1.57 -8.73 -25.70
CA GLU A 243 -1.29 -7.55 -26.51
C GLU A 243 -1.99 -6.31 -25.92
N PHE A 244 -1.25 -5.22 -25.76
CA PHE A 244 -1.77 -3.94 -25.31
C PHE A 244 -2.24 -3.10 -26.49
N VAL A 245 -3.40 -2.47 -26.37
CA VAL A 245 -3.92 -1.54 -27.37
C VAL A 245 -4.02 -0.12 -26.79
N GLY A 246 -3.15 0.74 -27.30
CA GLY A 246 -3.13 2.18 -27.07
C GLY A 246 -2.15 2.85 -28.05
N GLY A 247 -2.43 4.08 -28.44
CA GLY A 247 -1.70 4.79 -29.51
C GLY A 247 -2.26 4.51 -30.89
N ASN A 248 -1.60 5.03 -31.94
CA ASN A 248 -2.05 4.93 -33.34
C ASN A 248 -3.50 5.38 -33.57
N GLY A 249 -3.92 6.46 -32.90
CA GLY A 249 -5.29 6.97 -32.94
C GLY A 249 -6.27 6.35 -31.94
N THR A 250 -5.82 5.41 -31.10
CA THR A 250 -6.59 4.88 -29.96
C THR A 250 -6.16 5.55 -28.66
N GLU A 251 -7.11 6.19 -27.98
CA GLU A 251 -6.93 6.81 -26.67
C GLU A 251 -6.52 5.78 -25.62
N TYR A 252 -5.54 6.15 -24.79
CA TYR A 252 -5.15 5.43 -23.59
C TYR A 252 -4.76 6.44 -22.50
N LEU A 253 -4.47 5.96 -21.30
CA LEU A 253 -4.03 6.80 -20.20
C LEU A 253 -2.61 6.42 -19.82
N SER A 254 -1.69 7.37 -19.78
CA SER A 254 -0.47 7.30 -19.00
C SER A 254 -0.46 8.40 -17.95
N TRP A 255 0.13 8.13 -16.79
CA TRP A 255 0.36 9.15 -15.77
C TRP A 255 1.62 8.86 -14.97
N GLY A 256 2.26 9.91 -14.46
CA GLY A 256 3.33 9.74 -13.50
C GLY A 256 2.75 9.54 -12.10
N GLN A 257 3.05 8.41 -11.46
CA GLN A 257 2.69 8.19 -10.06
C GLN A 257 3.44 9.20 -9.20
N ARG A 258 2.72 10.16 -8.63
CA ARG A 258 3.31 11.21 -7.80
C ARG A 258 3.76 10.61 -6.48
N VAL A 259 4.93 11.05 -6.01
CA VAL A 259 5.54 10.71 -4.74
C VAL A 259 6.03 11.98 -4.04
N GLY A 260 5.87 12.03 -2.72
CA GLY A 260 6.30 13.14 -1.87
C GLY A 260 6.63 12.66 -0.46
N ILE A 261 7.47 13.44 0.23
CA ILE A 261 7.79 13.24 1.64
C ILE A 261 6.78 14.06 2.45
N LEU A 262 6.13 13.45 3.45
CA LEU A 262 5.21 14.19 4.30
C LEU A 262 5.99 15.11 5.25
N SER A 263 5.47 16.32 5.47
CA SER A 263 6.10 17.37 6.30
C SER A 263 6.36 16.94 7.74
N LYS A 264 5.52 16.05 8.29
CA LYS A 264 5.65 15.45 9.62
C LYS A 264 6.23 14.03 9.60
N ALA A 265 6.92 13.64 8.52
CA ALA A 265 7.60 12.35 8.45
C ALA A 265 8.54 12.17 9.66
N LYS A 266 8.53 10.98 10.27
CA LYS A 266 9.36 10.66 11.45
C LYS A 266 10.77 10.28 11.05
N HIS A 267 10.95 9.81 9.82
CA HIS A 267 12.23 9.37 9.27
C HIS A 267 12.60 10.13 7.99
N PRO A 268 12.82 11.47 8.05
CA PRO A 268 13.10 12.29 6.89
C PRO A 268 14.43 11.93 6.18
N ALA A 269 15.45 11.41 6.85
CA ALA A 269 16.68 10.95 6.20
C ALA A 269 16.42 9.68 5.37
N ALA A 270 15.68 8.71 5.91
CA ALA A 270 15.27 7.51 5.17
C ALA A 270 14.34 7.85 4.00
N ALA A 271 13.44 8.81 4.17
CA ALA A 271 12.57 9.31 3.10
C ALA A 271 13.38 9.94 1.95
N LYS A 272 14.40 10.77 2.28
CA LYS A 272 15.30 11.36 1.27
C LYS A 272 16.14 10.30 0.56
N LEU A 273 16.60 9.27 1.26
CA LEU A 273 17.27 8.12 0.66
C LEU A 273 16.37 7.46 -0.40
N PHE A 274 15.11 7.16 -0.03
CA PHE A 274 14.13 6.58 -0.96
C PHE A 274 13.89 7.47 -2.18
N MET A 275 13.68 8.78 -1.98
CA MET A 275 13.47 9.72 -3.09
C MET A 275 14.67 9.75 -4.04
N ASN A 276 15.91 9.71 -3.54
CA ASN A 276 17.10 9.65 -4.41
C ASN A 276 17.23 8.32 -5.14
N TRP A 277 17.00 7.21 -4.44
CA TRP A 277 17.07 5.89 -5.05
C TRP A 277 16.01 5.70 -6.14
N ALA A 278 14.76 6.11 -5.88
CA ALA A 278 13.64 5.90 -6.79
C ALA A 278 13.85 6.54 -8.18
N ILE A 279 14.63 7.63 -8.26
CA ILE A 279 14.98 8.30 -9.54
C ILE A 279 16.44 8.08 -9.98
N SER A 280 17.19 7.25 -9.26
CA SER A 280 18.54 6.83 -9.65
C SER A 280 18.50 6.10 -10.99
N GLU A 281 19.64 6.05 -11.69
CA GLU A 281 19.70 5.27 -12.93
C GLU A 281 19.43 3.77 -12.71
N GLU A 282 19.87 3.24 -11.57
CA GLU A 282 19.66 1.84 -11.19
C GLU A 282 18.18 1.51 -11.11
N ALA A 283 17.42 2.28 -10.33
CA ALA A 283 15.98 2.06 -10.17
C ALA A 283 15.20 2.37 -11.46
N GLN A 284 15.54 3.46 -12.15
CA GLN A 284 14.84 3.90 -13.35
C GLN A 284 15.02 2.97 -14.56
N LYS A 285 16.09 2.18 -14.61
CA LYS A 285 16.35 1.21 -15.67
C LYS A 285 15.85 -0.20 -15.34
N ASN A 286 15.83 -0.59 -14.06
CA ASN A 286 15.69 -2.00 -13.68
C ASN A 286 14.55 -2.30 -12.70
N VAL A 287 13.96 -1.30 -12.06
CA VAL A 287 12.99 -1.50 -10.96
C VAL A 287 11.64 -0.89 -11.25
N VAL A 288 11.59 0.36 -11.70
CA VAL A 288 10.33 1.04 -11.99
C VAL A 288 9.77 0.58 -13.34
N PHE A 289 8.45 0.67 -13.52
CA PHE A 289 7.78 0.20 -14.73
C PHE A 289 8.17 0.99 -15.98
N SER A 290 8.08 2.31 -15.92
CA SER A 290 8.47 3.19 -17.01
C SER A 290 9.09 4.47 -16.47
N SER A 291 10.22 4.87 -17.07
CA SER A 291 11.05 5.92 -16.53
C SER A 291 10.44 7.32 -16.73
N VAL A 292 10.47 8.12 -15.66
CA VAL A 292 10.09 9.55 -15.66
C VAL A 292 11.23 10.46 -16.15
N ARG A 293 12.44 9.91 -16.30
CA ARG A 293 13.65 10.64 -16.63
C ARG A 293 13.78 10.82 -18.14
N THR A 294 13.98 12.07 -18.55
CA THR A 294 14.12 12.47 -19.96
C THR A 294 15.36 11.90 -20.65
N ASP A 295 16.38 11.50 -19.89
CA ASP A 295 17.62 10.90 -20.36
C ASP A 295 17.61 9.35 -20.35
N ILE A 296 16.53 8.72 -19.86
CA ILE A 296 16.36 7.26 -19.84
C ILE A 296 15.13 6.82 -20.65
N SER A 297 14.01 7.53 -20.51
CA SER A 297 12.74 7.19 -21.16
C SER A 297 12.85 7.23 -22.68
N THR A 298 12.60 6.09 -23.32
CA THR A 298 12.57 5.93 -24.78
C THR A 298 11.23 6.34 -25.35
N ASP A 299 10.14 5.93 -24.71
CA ASP A 299 8.78 6.01 -25.28
C ASP A 299 8.17 7.41 -25.14
N LYS A 300 8.66 8.19 -24.16
CA LYS A 300 8.32 9.60 -23.93
C LYS A 300 6.80 9.87 -24.06
N PRO A 301 5.95 9.20 -23.26
CA PRO A 301 4.49 9.29 -23.40
C PRO A 301 3.95 10.71 -23.24
N TRP A 302 4.71 11.61 -22.62
CA TRP A 302 4.38 13.04 -22.52
C TRP A 302 4.40 13.78 -23.87
N ASN A 303 4.94 13.17 -24.93
CA ASN A 303 4.88 13.68 -26.31
C ASN A 303 3.75 13.05 -27.14
N ILE A 304 3.00 12.09 -26.59
CA ILE A 304 1.95 11.34 -27.29
C ILE A 304 0.58 11.87 -26.84
N PRO A 305 -0.18 12.56 -27.71
CA PRO A 305 -1.49 13.11 -27.35
C PRO A 305 -2.46 12.04 -26.82
N GLU A 306 -2.49 10.87 -27.47
CA GLU A 306 -3.37 9.75 -27.12
C GLU A 306 -3.06 9.15 -25.75
N ALA A 307 -1.89 9.44 -25.16
CA ALA A 307 -1.53 9.01 -23.81
C ALA A 307 -2.22 9.83 -22.70
N ASN A 308 -2.85 10.95 -23.05
CA ASN A 308 -3.62 11.81 -22.15
C ASN A 308 -2.90 12.29 -20.86
N MET A 309 -1.56 12.27 -20.81
CA MET A 309 -0.79 12.62 -19.61
C MET A 309 -1.07 14.05 -19.09
N ALA A 310 -1.35 14.99 -19.98
CA ALA A 310 -1.67 16.37 -19.60
C ALA A 310 -3.13 16.55 -19.17
N SER A 311 -4.04 15.74 -19.72
CA SER A 311 -5.48 15.83 -19.50
C SER A 311 -5.90 15.21 -18.16
N PHE A 312 -5.24 14.13 -17.75
CA PHE A 312 -5.61 13.42 -16.52
C PHE A 312 -5.45 14.26 -15.24
N PRO A 313 -4.34 14.99 -15.00
CA PRO A 313 -4.26 15.90 -13.86
C PRO A 313 -5.39 16.94 -13.84
N VAL A 314 -5.76 17.51 -14.99
CA VAL A 314 -6.85 18.50 -15.09
C VAL A 314 -8.20 17.87 -14.74
N PHE A 315 -8.44 16.63 -15.17
CA PHE A 315 -9.63 15.87 -14.79
C PHE A 315 -9.67 15.64 -13.27
N MET A 316 -8.56 15.20 -12.69
CA MET A 316 -8.44 14.89 -11.27
C MET A 316 -8.63 16.11 -10.35
N GLU A 317 -8.27 17.31 -10.80
CA GLU A 317 -8.51 18.56 -10.07
C GLU A 317 -10.01 18.95 -10.03
N ASN A 318 -10.81 18.52 -10.99
CA ASN A 318 -12.24 18.84 -11.06
C ASN A 318 -13.12 17.76 -10.41
N ARG A 319 -13.10 17.69 -9.07
CA ARG A 319 -13.79 16.64 -8.30
C ARG A 319 -15.30 16.59 -8.54
N ALA A 320 -15.96 17.74 -8.74
CA ALA A 320 -17.38 17.77 -9.06
C ALA A 320 -17.68 17.07 -10.40
N LYS A 321 -16.84 17.29 -11.42
CA LYS A 321 -16.99 16.63 -12.72
C LYS A 321 -16.69 15.13 -12.63
N VAL A 322 -15.65 14.75 -11.88
CA VAL A 322 -15.32 13.33 -11.62
C VAL A 322 -16.51 12.62 -10.98
N GLU A 323 -17.11 13.22 -9.95
CA GLU A 323 -18.28 12.65 -9.27
C GLU A 323 -19.50 12.49 -10.20
N GLN A 324 -19.78 13.50 -11.04
CA GLN A 324 -20.84 13.37 -12.05
C GLN A 324 -20.61 12.18 -12.98
N TRP A 325 -19.37 11.96 -13.44
CA TRP A 325 -19.04 10.81 -14.28
C TRP A 325 -19.22 9.49 -13.54
N LYS A 326 -18.77 9.40 -12.28
CA LYS A 326 -18.98 8.20 -11.44
C LYS A 326 -20.45 7.83 -11.33
N GLN A 327 -21.28 8.80 -10.94
CA GLN A 327 -22.71 8.57 -10.77
C GLN A 327 -23.39 8.22 -12.10
N THR A 328 -22.94 8.82 -13.20
CA THR A 328 -23.47 8.48 -14.52
C THR A 328 -23.10 7.04 -14.92
N PHE A 329 -21.85 6.60 -14.73
CA PHE A 329 -21.46 5.21 -15.01
C PHE A 329 -22.15 4.19 -14.10
N ALA A 330 -22.44 4.54 -12.84
CA ALA A 330 -23.21 3.69 -11.95
C ALA A 330 -24.63 3.41 -12.49
N LEU A 331 -25.25 4.33 -13.24
CA LEU A 331 -26.54 4.09 -13.91
C LEU A 331 -26.45 3.03 -15.02
N TYR A 332 -25.29 2.87 -15.65
CA TYR A 332 -25.08 1.90 -16.73
C TYR A 332 -24.61 0.54 -16.23
N PHE A 333 -23.70 0.54 -15.25
CA PHE A 333 -22.99 -0.67 -14.80
C PHE A 333 -23.40 -1.14 -13.40
N GLY A 334 -24.32 -0.44 -12.74
CA GLY A 334 -24.73 -0.70 -11.37
C GLY A 334 -23.74 -0.16 -10.33
N GLU A 335 -24.07 -0.34 -9.05
CA GLU A 335 -23.16 0.00 -7.95
C GLU A 335 -21.94 -0.91 -7.92
N VAL A 336 -20.81 -0.40 -7.43
CA VAL A 336 -19.59 -1.19 -7.26
C VAL A 336 -19.86 -2.37 -6.31
N GLN A 337 -19.63 -3.59 -6.78
CA GLN A 337 -19.77 -4.81 -6.00
C GLN A 337 -18.41 -5.41 -5.63
N GLY A 338 -18.36 -6.18 -4.53
CA GLY A 338 -17.16 -6.91 -4.09
C GLY A 338 -16.34 -6.20 -3.00
N LYS A 339 -15.51 -6.98 -2.31
CA LYS A 339 -14.60 -6.47 -1.28
C LYS A 339 -13.47 -5.65 -1.92
N PRO A 340 -12.94 -4.62 -1.26
CA PRO A 340 -11.74 -3.93 -1.74
C PRO A 340 -10.58 -4.93 -1.85
N SER A 341 -9.91 -4.95 -3.00
CA SER A 341 -8.83 -5.90 -3.29
C SER A 341 -7.57 -5.75 -2.40
N PRO A 342 -7.23 -4.56 -1.87
CA PRO A 342 -6.18 -4.44 -0.84
C PRO A 342 -6.60 -4.95 0.55
N GLY A 343 -7.88 -5.27 0.74
CA GLY A 343 -8.48 -5.50 2.04
C GLY A 343 -8.96 -4.21 2.72
N SER A 344 -9.21 -4.27 4.02
CA SER A 344 -9.64 -3.12 4.84
C SER A 344 -8.58 -2.81 5.90
N LEU A 345 -7.79 -1.78 5.65
CA LEU A 345 -6.60 -1.46 6.45
C LEU A 345 -6.86 -0.54 7.64
N GLY A 346 -8.06 0.03 7.76
CA GLY A 346 -8.41 0.96 8.85
C GLY A 346 -7.67 2.30 8.75
N LEU A 347 -7.49 2.97 9.89
CA LEU A 347 -6.97 4.33 9.98
C LEU A 347 -5.44 4.39 10.08
N HIS A 348 -4.78 3.41 10.69
CA HIS A 348 -3.33 3.46 11.00
C HIS A 348 -2.56 2.19 10.59
N PRO A 349 -2.68 1.68 9.34
CA PRO A 349 -1.88 0.55 8.90
C PRO A 349 -0.39 0.88 8.89
N GLY A 350 0.46 -0.10 9.20
CA GLY A 350 1.91 0.10 9.37
C GLY A 350 2.31 0.64 10.73
N PHE A 351 1.33 1.07 11.53
CA PHE A 351 1.53 1.23 12.95
C PHE A 351 1.62 -0.17 13.55
N LYS A 352 2.79 -0.55 14.07
CA LYS A 352 2.92 -1.82 14.82
C LYS A 352 2.16 -1.67 16.14
N TYR A 353 0.88 -2.01 16.11
CA TYR A 353 -0.01 -2.08 17.27
C TYR A 353 0.43 -3.23 18.17
N HIS A 354 1.22 -2.93 19.21
CA HIS A 354 0.92 -3.24 20.63
C HIS A 354 2.18 -3.17 21.51
N ASP A 355 3.36 -3.56 21.01
CA ASP A 355 4.60 -3.57 21.81
C ASP A 355 5.42 -2.29 21.69
N VAL A 356 5.46 -1.69 20.49
CA VAL A 356 6.29 -0.51 20.21
C VAL A 356 5.75 0.74 20.91
N ARG A 357 4.49 0.76 21.34
CA ARG A 357 3.95 1.95 22.02
C ARG A 357 4.63 2.18 23.36
N ILE A 358 4.88 1.14 24.17
CA ILE A 358 5.49 1.32 25.48
C ILE A 358 6.99 1.54 25.33
N ASP A 359 7.70 0.76 24.51
CA ASP A 359 9.13 1.00 24.24
C ASP A 359 9.39 2.40 23.70
N ASN A 360 8.63 2.84 22.70
CA ASN A 360 8.78 4.18 22.13
C ASN A 360 8.34 5.26 23.12
N GLN A 361 7.33 5.00 23.96
CA GLN A 361 6.94 5.94 25.02
C GLN A 361 8.02 6.06 26.11
N LEU A 362 8.69 4.98 26.45
CA LEU A 362 9.83 4.96 27.36
C LEU A 362 11.02 5.71 26.74
N GLU A 363 11.32 5.48 25.46
CA GLU A 363 12.41 6.16 24.73
C GLU A 363 12.14 7.66 24.50
N THR A 364 10.88 8.08 24.39
CA THR A 364 10.48 9.47 24.09
C THR A 364 9.95 10.25 25.30
N ASP A 365 9.95 9.66 26.50
CA ASP A 365 9.36 10.24 27.72
C ASP A 365 7.88 10.66 27.55
N THR A 366 7.12 9.82 26.84
CA THR A 366 5.68 10.03 26.57
C THR A 366 4.80 8.91 27.14
N LEU A 367 5.28 8.24 28.20
CA LEU A 367 4.55 7.14 28.84
C LEU A 367 3.15 7.58 29.28
N VAL A 368 2.14 6.92 28.72
CA VAL A 368 0.73 7.18 29.02
C VAL A 368 0.20 6.26 30.14
N PRO A 369 0.50 4.95 30.17
CA PRO A 369 -0.06 4.08 31.22
C PRO A 369 0.83 4.00 32.47
N ASP A 370 0.22 4.10 33.65
CA ASP A 370 0.88 3.80 34.94
C ASP A 370 1.04 2.28 35.18
N ILE A 371 0.16 1.47 34.58
CA ILE A 371 0.16 0.00 34.70
C ILE A 371 -0.07 -0.59 33.31
N THR A 372 0.73 -1.59 32.94
CA THR A 372 0.55 -2.37 31.71
C THR A 372 0.30 -3.85 32.01
N ALA A 373 -0.59 -4.47 31.23
CA ALA A 373 -0.89 -5.89 31.29
C ALA A 373 -1.00 -6.42 29.86
N LEU A 374 -0.02 -7.23 29.44
CA LEU A 374 0.14 -7.68 28.06
C LEU A 374 0.37 -9.19 28.02
N GLN A 375 0.01 -9.81 26.89
CA GLN A 375 0.25 -11.24 26.64
C GLN A 375 1.66 -11.54 26.11
N THR A 376 2.42 -10.50 25.73
CA THR A 376 3.81 -10.57 25.25
C THR A 376 4.78 -10.76 26.41
N VAL A 377 4.75 -11.96 26.99
CA VAL A 377 5.49 -12.32 28.21
C VAL A 377 7.00 -12.08 28.11
N GLN A 378 7.57 -12.10 26.91
CA GLN A 378 8.99 -11.87 26.64
C GLN A 378 9.47 -10.44 26.94
N ASN A 379 8.57 -9.46 26.90
CA ASN A 379 8.95 -8.04 27.06
C ASN A 379 9.22 -7.67 28.52
N PHE A 380 8.50 -8.30 29.47
CA PHE A 380 8.62 -7.96 30.89
C PHE A 380 10.01 -8.23 31.49
N PRO A 381 10.67 -9.39 31.24
CA PRO A 381 12.06 -9.58 31.65
C PRO A 381 13.02 -8.57 31.01
N ARG A 382 12.79 -8.17 29.75
CA ARG A 382 13.62 -7.17 29.07
C ARG A 382 13.47 -5.79 29.71
N TRP A 383 12.25 -5.34 29.95
CA TRP A 383 11.97 -4.06 30.61
C TRP A 383 12.48 -4.03 32.04
N ALA A 384 12.36 -5.13 32.79
CA ALA A 384 12.96 -5.26 34.12
C ALA A 384 14.48 -5.07 34.07
N ASN A 385 15.16 -5.76 33.13
CA ASN A 385 16.61 -5.63 32.96
C ASN A 385 17.07 -4.23 32.52
N ALA A 386 16.21 -3.50 31.79
CA ALA A 386 16.47 -2.12 31.37
C ALA A 386 16.18 -1.09 32.47
N GLY A 387 15.50 -1.49 33.56
CA GLY A 387 15.06 -0.58 34.62
C GLY A 387 13.79 0.20 34.29
N ASP A 388 13.03 -0.25 33.28
CA ASP A 388 11.81 0.41 32.80
C ASP A 388 10.56 0.06 33.63
N LEU A 389 10.68 -0.91 34.55
CA LEU A 389 9.60 -1.35 35.44
C LEU A 389 9.91 -1.01 36.89
N LEU A 390 8.90 -0.50 37.60
CA LEU A 390 8.99 -0.28 39.04
C LEU A 390 9.05 -1.62 39.77
N GLU A 391 10.14 -1.86 40.50
CA GLU A 391 10.25 -3.01 41.41
C GLU A 391 9.35 -2.82 42.63
N TYR A 392 8.24 -3.57 42.70
CA TYR A 392 7.31 -3.50 43.82
C TYR A 392 6.67 -4.85 44.15
N LYS A 393 6.96 -5.37 45.34
CA LYS A 393 6.39 -6.62 45.85
C LYS A 393 5.08 -6.34 46.62
N THR A 394 3.96 -6.72 46.03
CA THR A 394 2.65 -6.68 46.72
C THR A 394 2.62 -7.59 47.96
N ALA A 395 1.68 -7.38 48.88
CA ALA A 395 1.59 -8.15 50.14
C ALA A 395 1.53 -9.68 49.94
N ASN A 396 0.95 -10.14 48.82
CA ASN A 396 0.83 -11.55 48.46
C ASN A 396 1.83 -12.01 47.40
N PHE A 397 2.83 -11.18 47.05
CA PHE A 397 3.80 -11.48 46.00
C PHE A 397 4.48 -12.83 46.22
N SER A 398 4.83 -13.14 47.48
CA SER A 398 5.45 -14.41 47.91
C SER A 398 4.61 -15.65 47.60
N LYS A 399 3.30 -15.50 47.35
CA LYS A 399 2.37 -16.58 47.02
C LYS A 399 2.25 -16.88 45.51
N ILE A 400 2.76 -16.00 44.65
CA ILE A 400 2.81 -16.23 43.20
C ILE A 400 3.90 -17.27 42.92
N TYR A 401 3.64 -18.21 42.01
CA TYR A 401 4.59 -19.24 41.64
C TYR A 401 5.87 -18.63 41.07
N ASP A 402 7.04 -19.19 41.39
CA ASP A 402 8.34 -18.58 41.07
C ASP A 402 8.53 -18.33 39.57
N SER A 403 8.02 -19.21 38.70
CA SER A 403 8.14 -19.03 37.24
C SER A 403 7.18 -17.97 36.66
N LEU A 404 6.28 -17.41 37.47
CA LEU A 404 5.26 -16.45 37.07
C LEU A 404 5.49 -15.06 37.68
N ARG A 405 6.68 -14.84 38.25
CA ARG A 405 7.04 -13.56 38.84
C ARG A 405 8.52 -13.27 38.64
N ASP A 406 8.83 -11.99 38.62
CA ASP A 406 10.19 -11.50 38.76
C ASP A 406 10.73 -11.69 40.18
N GLU A 407 12.04 -11.84 40.36
CA GLU A 407 12.63 -11.99 41.71
C GLU A 407 12.51 -10.70 42.53
N ASN A 408 12.63 -9.54 41.89
CA ASN A 408 12.61 -8.23 42.53
C ASN A 408 11.20 -7.61 42.58
N GLY A 409 10.26 -8.16 41.81
CA GLY A 409 8.89 -7.67 41.73
C GLY A 409 8.68 -6.63 40.64
N ALA A 410 9.52 -6.61 39.62
CA ALA A 410 9.32 -5.78 38.42
C ALA A 410 8.07 -6.20 37.63
N TRP A 411 7.73 -7.49 37.62
CA TRP A 411 6.53 -8.01 36.98
C TRP A 411 6.02 -9.29 37.65
N PHE A 412 4.74 -9.60 37.45
CA PHE A 412 4.14 -10.88 37.82
C PHE A 412 2.90 -11.16 36.97
N ALA A 413 2.56 -12.45 36.80
CA ALA A 413 1.32 -12.85 36.15
C ALA A 413 0.13 -12.60 37.09
N TYR A 414 -0.88 -11.86 36.62
CA TYR A 414 -2.11 -11.61 37.39
C TYR A 414 -3.20 -12.66 37.14
N GLY A 415 -3.04 -13.49 36.12
CA GLY A 415 -3.96 -14.56 35.75
C GLY A 415 -3.28 -15.61 34.87
N VAL A 416 -3.80 -16.83 34.91
CA VAL A 416 -3.41 -17.92 34.03
C VAL A 416 -4.64 -18.30 33.21
N ASN A 417 -4.48 -18.34 31.89
CA ASN A 417 -5.51 -18.79 30.96
C ASN A 417 -5.05 -20.09 30.31
N SER A 418 -5.95 -21.05 30.17
CA SER A 418 -5.70 -22.28 29.44
C SER A 418 -6.20 -22.13 28.01
N PHE A 419 -5.36 -22.52 27.05
CA PHE A 419 -5.72 -22.59 25.64
C PHE A 419 -5.71 -24.05 25.19
N SER A 420 -6.83 -24.47 24.63
CA SER A 420 -7.01 -25.78 23.98
C SER A 420 -8.22 -25.69 23.06
N TYR A 421 -8.47 -26.72 22.28
CA TYR A 421 -9.77 -26.89 21.65
C TYR A 421 -10.88 -27.03 22.71
N ILE A 422 -12.07 -26.55 22.37
CA ILE A 422 -13.30 -26.72 23.14
C ILE A 422 -14.39 -27.21 22.19
N TYR A 423 -15.43 -27.82 22.72
CA TYR A 423 -16.59 -28.25 21.94
C TYR A 423 -17.89 -27.93 22.68
N ASP A 424 -18.97 -27.75 21.93
CA ASP A 424 -20.31 -27.59 22.47
C ASP A 424 -20.98 -28.96 22.60
N SER A 425 -21.03 -29.49 23.82
CA SER A 425 -21.63 -30.79 24.12
C SER A 425 -23.12 -30.88 23.77
N SER A 426 -23.82 -29.75 23.69
CA SER A 426 -25.24 -29.70 23.31
C SER A 426 -25.47 -29.72 21.80
N ASN A 427 -24.41 -29.46 21.02
CA ASN A 427 -24.48 -29.29 19.57
C ASN A 427 -23.57 -30.25 18.79
N LEU A 428 -23.17 -31.37 19.39
CA LEU A 428 -22.38 -32.40 18.71
C LEU A 428 -23.17 -33.13 17.60
N GLY A 429 -24.50 -33.03 17.58
CA GLY A 429 -25.33 -33.59 16.51
C GLY A 429 -25.24 -35.11 16.37
N GLY A 430 -25.02 -35.82 17.48
CA GLY A 430 -24.88 -37.27 17.53
C GLY A 430 -23.46 -37.81 17.30
N LEU A 431 -22.47 -36.92 17.15
CA LEU A 431 -21.05 -37.29 17.12
C LEU A 431 -20.52 -37.55 18.54
N ASP A 432 -19.53 -38.43 18.64
CA ASP A 432 -18.72 -38.54 19.86
C ASP A 432 -17.92 -37.26 20.09
N ALA A 433 -17.60 -36.95 21.34
CA ALA A 433 -16.77 -35.79 21.65
C ALA A 433 -15.29 -36.08 21.32
N PRO A 434 -14.53 -35.13 20.75
CA PRO A 434 -13.10 -35.31 20.52
C PRO A 434 -12.35 -35.42 21.86
N THR A 435 -11.66 -36.53 22.05
CA THR A 435 -10.89 -36.85 23.25
C THR A 435 -9.44 -36.41 23.16
N SER A 436 -8.94 -36.17 21.94
CA SER A 436 -7.62 -35.64 21.68
C SER A 436 -7.58 -34.75 20.43
N PRO A 437 -6.53 -33.92 20.25
CA PRO A 437 -6.35 -33.17 19.00
C PRO A 437 -6.23 -34.07 17.77
N ALA A 438 -5.81 -35.34 17.92
CA ALA A 438 -5.76 -36.30 16.82
C ALA A 438 -7.15 -36.64 16.27
N ASP A 439 -8.21 -36.49 17.08
CA ASP A 439 -9.58 -36.76 16.63
C ASP A 439 -10.09 -35.65 15.71
N LEU A 440 -9.50 -34.44 15.77
CA LEU A 440 -9.95 -33.28 15.00
C LEU A 440 -9.73 -33.43 13.49
N VAL A 441 -8.90 -34.38 13.06
CA VAL A 441 -8.70 -34.69 11.64
C VAL A 441 -9.66 -35.75 11.10
N ASP A 442 -10.54 -36.29 11.94
CA ASP A 442 -11.59 -37.20 11.48
C ASP A 442 -12.58 -36.45 10.56
N PRO A 443 -12.87 -36.98 9.35
CA PRO A 443 -13.81 -36.37 8.42
C PRO A 443 -15.20 -36.07 9.00
N GLN A 444 -15.63 -36.71 10.09
CA GLN A 444 -16.90 -36.40 10.75
C GLN A 444 -16.98 -34.97 11.29
N TYR A 445 -15.83 -34.32 11.52
CA TYR A 445 -15.74 -32.92 11.98
C TYR A 445 -15.55 -31.91 10.84
N ALA A 446 -15.49 -32.35 9.58
CA ALA A 446 -15.27 -31.45 8.45
C ALA A 446 -16.38 -30.39 8.35
N GLY A 447 -15.99 -29.12 8.24
CA GLY A 447 -16.86 -27.96 8.22
C GLY A 447 -17.46 -27.59 9.59
N LYS A 448 -17.09 -28.29 10.68
CA LYS A 448 -17.61 -28.08 12.04
C LYS A 448 -16.59 -27.47 13.00
N ILE A 449 -15.36 -27.25 12.55
CA ILE A 449 -14.27 -26.71 13.37
C ILE A 449 -14.12 -25.22 13.12
N ALA A 450 -14.00 -24.44 14.19
CA ALA A 450 -13.63 -23.03 14.14
C ALA A 450 -12.33 -22.79 14.91
N SER A 451 -11.51 -21.85 14.46
CA SER A 451 -10.24 -21.49 15.10
C SER A 451 -9.93 -20.00 14.90
N SER A 452 -9.11 -19.43 15.76
CA SER A 452 -8.50 -18.13 15.47
C SER A 452 -7.33 -18.31 14.51
N TYR A 453 -6.99 -17.28 13.73
CA TYR A 453 -5.78 -17.34 12.90
C TYR A 453 -4.53 -17.49 13.79
N PRO A 454 -3.72 -18.56 13.63
CA PRO A 454 -2.55 -18.76 14.49
C PRO A 454 -1.51 -17.65 14.38
N HIS A 455 -1.45 -16.90 13.27
CA HIS A 455 -0.53 -15.77 13.11
C HIS A 455 -1.01 -14.47 13.77
N ASP A 456 -2.26 -14.41 14.23
CA ASP A 456 -2.86 -13.24 14.89
C ASP A 456 -2.81 -13.33 16.43
N ASP A 457 -2.47 -14.49 17.00
CA ASP A 457 -2.48 -14.75 18.46
C ASP A 457 -1.37 -15.75 18.85
N ASP A 458 -0.35 -15.27 19.59
CA ASP A 458 0.82 -16.06 19.97
C ASP A 458 0.48 -17.30 20.83
N ALA A 459 -0.59 -17.24 21.64
CA ALA A 459 -1.03 -18.38 22.44
C ALA A 459 -1.64 -19.46 21.55
N VAL A 460 -2.42 -19.06 20.53
CA VAL A 460 -2.96 -19.98 19.52
C VAL A 460 -1.84 -20.56 18.68
N LEU A 461 -0.86 -19.75 18.27
CA LEU A 461 0.32 -20.23 17.55
C LEU A 461 1.05 -21.32 18.34
N PHE A 462 1.27 -21.07 19.64
CA PHE A 462 1.96 -22.01 20.51
C PHE A 462 1.18 -23.32 20.69
N VAL A 463 -0.15 -23.27 20.79
CA VAL A 463 -0.99 -24.49 20.83
C VAL A 463 -0.85 -25.30 19.53
N TYR A 464 -0.87 -24.65 18.37
CA TYR A 464 -0.61 -25.34 17.09
C TYR A 464 0.81 -25.90 17.02
N HIS A 465 1.81 -25.19 17.55
CA HIS A 465 3.18 -25.69 17.67
C HIS A 465 3.24 -26.97 18.51
N LEU A 466 2.57 -27.02 19.67
CA LEU A 466 2.49 -28.24 20.49
C LEU A 466 1.83 -29.40 19.72
N TYR A 467 0.78 -29.13 18.95
CA TYR A 467 0.14 -30.16 18.12
C TYR A 467 1.05 -30.63 16.98
N VAL A 468 1.83 -29.74 16.37
CA VAL A 468 2.85 -30.11 15.36
C VAL A 468 3.95 -30.96 15.98
N GLU A 469 4.45 -30.60 17.17
CA GLU A 469 5.46 -31.40 17.87
C GLU A 469 4.95 -32.81 18.21
N GLN A 470 3.67 -32.93 18.57
CA GLN A 470 3.07 -34.19 18.97
C GLN A 470 2.65 -35.08 17.78
N PHE A 471 2.09 -34.49 16.72
CA PHE A 471 1.43 -35.23 15.63
C PHE A 471 2.06 -35.02 14.25
N GLY A 472 3.04 -34.11 14.13
CA GLY A 472 3.73 -33.79 12.89
C GLY A 472 2.93 -32.91 11.93
N TRP A 473 3.58 -32.50 10.84
CA TRP A 473 2.98 -31.65 9.80
C TRP A 473 1.86 -32.35 9.01
N ASP A 474 1.82 -33.68 9.00
CA ASP A 474 0.74 -34.45 8.36
C ASP A 474 -0.61 -34.21 9.05
N TRP A 475 -0.60 -34.01 10.37
CA TRP A 475 -1.80 -33.61 11.11
C TRP A 475 -2.28 -32.21 10.68
N VAL A 476 -1.35 -31.26 10.49
CA VAL A 476 -1.69 -29.91 9.99
C VAL A 476 -2.26 -29.96 8.58
N ALA A 477 -1.65 -30.76 7.69
CA ALA A 477 -2.16 -30.96 6.34
C ALA A 477 -3.57 -31.57 6.35
N SER A 478 -3.82 -32.51 7.28
CA SER A 478 -5.14 -33.11 7.45
C SER A 478 -6.16 -32.13 8.03
N MET A 479 -5.76 -31.28 8.98
CA MET A 479 -6.56 -30.17 9.50
C MET A 479 -6.92 -29.15 8.42
N ALA A 480 -6.00 -28.86 7.49
CA ALA A 480 -6.27 -27.96 6.37
C ALA A 480 -7.42 -28.48 5.46
N ASN A 481 -7.64 -29.80 5.43
CA ASN A 481 -8.74 -30.42 4.68
C ASN A 481 -10.09 -30.39 5.44
N GLN A 482 -10.11 -29.97 6.71
CA GLN A 482 -11.33 -29.93 7.53
C GLN A 482 -12.25 -28.74 7.26
N SER A 483 -11.92 -27.86 6.29
CA SER A 483 -12.72 -26.65 6.00
C SER A 483 -12.95 -25.79 7.26
N ILE A 484 -11.87 -25.51 7.99
CA ILE A 484 -11.90 -24.77 9.27
C ILE A 484 -12.39 -23.34 9.05
N SER A 485 -13.33 -22.90 9.89
CA SER A 485 -13.78 -21.50 9.94
C SER A 485 -12.81 -20.66 10.77
N PHE A 486 -12.02 -19.80 10.13
CA PHE A 486 -11.07 -18.93 10.82
C PHE A 486 -11.68 -17.56 11.15
N ASN A 487 -11.48 -17.10 12.39
CA ASN A 487 -11.91 -15.79 12.87
C ASN A 487 -10.71 -14.95 13.34
N ARG A 488 -10.84 -13.62 13.28
CA ARG A 488 -9.84 -12.70 13.85
C ARG A 488 -10.20 -12.35 15.28
N GLY A 489 -9.23 -12.51 16.18
CA GLY A 489 -9.36 -12.27 17.62
C GLY A 489 -10.01 -13.45 18.37
N SER A 490 -9.56 -13.67 19.62
CA SER A 490 -10.13 -14.63 20.55
C SER A 490 -11.22 -13.94 21.39
N GLN A 491 -12.49 -14.30 21.20
CA GLN A 491 -13.56 -13.83 22.08
C GLN A 491 -13.73 -14.78 23.26
N ARG A 492 -13.71 -14.24 24.48
CA ARG A 492 -14.05 -15.01 25.67
C ARG A 492 -15.55 -15.30 25.65
N LEU A 493 -15.93 -16.58 25.66
CA LEU A 493 -17.32 -16.96 25.91
C LEU A 493 -17.75 -16.42 27.29
N PRO A 494 -19.01 -15.95 27.46
CA PRO A 494 -19.51 -15.52 28.74
C PRO A 494 -19.25 -16.61 29.79
N SER A 495 -18.58 -16.26 30.88
CA SER A 495 -18.38 -17.18 31.99
C SER A 495 -19.76 -17.52 32.58
N TYR A 496 -20.18 -18.77 32.47
CA TYR A 496 -21.20 -19.29 33.38
C TYR A 496 -20.58 -19.32 34.78
N SER A 497 -21.24 -18.62 35.70
CA SER A 497 -20.93 -18.56 37.14
C SER A 497 -21.01 -19.92 37.81
#